data_AF-A0A533RT33-F1
#
_entry.id   AF-A0A533RT33-F1
#
_cell.length_a   1.000
_cell.length_b   1.000
_cell.length_c   1.000
_cell.angle_alpha   90.00
_cell.angle_beta   90.00
_cell.angle_gamma   90.00
#
_symmetry.space_group_name_H-M   'P 1'
#
loop_
_entity.id
_entity.type
_entity.pdbx_description
1 polymer ?
#
loop_
_entity_poly.entity_id
_entity_poly.type
_entity_poly.pdbx_seq_one_letter_code
_entity_poly.pdbx_strand_id
1 'polypeptide(L)'
;YNLPVVKILDVQGRLTEEAGKYAGLTISEAREAIIADLRKGSQIGGSKSLSREIGTCWRCGTPVEILSAPQWFMKTKDMTDKIIEWTNRVRWVPDFSKNRMIDWAKSLDWDWVISRQRSFGTPIPVWYCRDCGEMLPAKEEWLPVDPRSQQPRTYSCSHCGSREFVGEADVMDTWMDSSITCAVHAGWPDRLTEFERLFPADLQPNGLDIIRTWDYYLMARHLALFGRAPYKTVLVNGMVRGADGRMMHKSYANYVEVTEAITKFGADSVRQWAAAGGSTGYDIPYRWADVEYGRKFLTKLWNAARLILSSLRDYNPDLPAPELELLDRWLLSKLNGL
;
A
#
# COMPACT_ATOMS: atom_id res chain seq x y z
N TYR A 1 8.99 -28.17 -18.63
CA TYR A 1 8.49 -28.60 -19.96
C TYR A 1 8.32 -27.35 -20.81
N ASN A 2 9.04 -27.24 -21.93
CA ASN A 2 9.02 -26.06 -22.81
C ASN A 2 7.76 -26.06 -23.69
N LEU A 3 6.59 -25.85 -23.08
CA LEU A 3 5.30 -25.89 -23.77
C LEU A 3 4.93 -24.49 -24.28
N PRO A 4 4.39 -24.37 -25.50
CA PRO A 4 3.93 -23.08 -26.01
C PRO A 4 2.74 -22.57 -25.21
N VAL A 5 2.71 -21.26 -24.95
CA VAL A 5 1.58 -20.59 -24.31
C VAL A 5 0.51 -20.30 -25.37
N VAL A 6 -0.64 -20.97 -25.28
CA VAL A 6 -1.78 -20.74 -26.17
C VAL A 6 -2.72 -19.73 -25.53
N LYS A 7 -2.89 -18.56 -26.17
CA LYS A 7 -3.77 -17.49 -25.68
C LYS A 7 -5.18 -17.67 -26.23
N ILE A 8 -6.02 -18.38 -25.48
CA ILE A 8 -7.42 -18.67 -25.87
C ILE A 8 -8.40 -17.53 -25.55
N LEU A 9 -7.99 -16.52 -24.78
CA LEU A 9 -8.85 -15.43 -24.29
C LEU A 9 -8.21 -14.08 -24.62
N ASP A 10 -9.02 -13.13 -25.10
CA ASP A 10 -8.62 -11.75 -25.33
C ASP A 10 -8.89 -10.84 -24.12
N VAL A 11 -8.47 -9.57 -24.21
CA VAL A 11 -8.63 -8.59 -23.13
C VAL A 11 -10.08 -8.12 -22.94
N GLN A 12 -10.98 -8.47 -23.86
CA GLN A 12 -12.42 -8.21 -23.79
C GLN A 12 -13.18 -9.38 -23.16
N GLY A 13 -12.50 -10.47 -22.79
CA GLY A 13 -13.11 -11.66 -22.21
C GLY A 13 -13.81 -12.55 -23.23
N ARG A 14 -13.40 -12.49 -24.51
CA ARG A 14 -13.88 -13.34 -25.59
C ARG A 14 -12.82 -14.33 -26.03
N LEU A 15 -13.26 -15.47 -26.54
CA LEU A 15 -12.36 -16.50 -27.02
C LEU A 15 -11.73 -16.10 -28.35
N THR A 16 -10.42 -16.29 -28.48
CA THR A 16 -9.66 -16.00 -29.70
C THR A 16 -9.86 -17.08 -30.76
N GLU A 17 -9.28 -16.89 -31.94
CA GLU A 17 -9.30 -17.88 -33.03
C GLU A 17 -8.68 -19.23 -32.61
N GLU A 18 -7.76 -19.23 -31.64
CA GLU A 18 -7.15 -20.43 -31.06
C GLU A 18 -8.18 -21.36 -30.39
N ALA A 19 -9.35 -20.85 -30.03
CA ALA A 19 -10.45 -21.65 -29.50
C ALA A 19 -11.25 -22.40 -30.60
N GLY A 20 -10.86 -22.25 -31.87
CA GLY A 20 -11.50 -22.89 -33.01
C GLY A 20 -12.98 -22.51 -33.12
N LYS A 21 -13.87 -23.51 -33.10
CA LYS A 21 -15.32 -23.30 -33.26
C LYS A 21 -15.97 -22.45 -32.16
N TYR A 22 -15.28 -22.19 -31.05
CA TYR A 22 -15.78 -21.35 -29.95
C TYR A 22 -15.28 -19.90 -30.04
N ALA A 23 -14.51 -19.55 -31.07
CA ALA A 23 -14.00 -18.20 -31.27
C ALA A 23 -15.13 -17.15 -31.26
N GLY A 24 -14.88 -16.01 -30.62
CA GLY A 24 -15.81 -14.88 -30.48
C GLY A 24 -16.82 -15.01 -29.32
N LEU A 25 -17.05 -16.22 -28.80
CA LEU A 25 -17.93 -16.42 -27.65
C LEU A 25 -17.33 -15.80 -26.38
N THR A 26 -18.19 -15.38 -25.46
CA THR A 26 -17.78 -15.06 -24.08
C THR A 26 -17.41 -16.34 -23.33
N ILE A 27 -16.70 -16.20 -22.21
CA ILE A 27 -16.32 -17.34 -21.35
C ILE A 27 -17.54 -18.18 -20.93
N SER A 28 -18.65 -17.53 -20.58
CA SER A 28 -19.86 -18.23 -20.13
C SER A 28 -20.51 -19.02 -21.28
N GLU A 29 -20.68 -18.37 -22.44
CA GLU A 29 -21.25 -19.01 -23.64
C GLU A 29 -20.37 -20.17 -24.12
N ALA A 30 -19.05 -19.98 -24.16
CA ALA A 30 -18.12 -21.04 -24.53
C ALA A 30 -18.18 -22.22 -23.56
N ARG A 31 -18.28 -21.97 -22.26
CA ARG A 31 -18.41 -23.05 -21.26
C ARG A 31 -19.67 -23.88 -21.48
N GLU A 32 -20.79 -23.24 -21.76
CA GLU A 32 -22.05 -23.94 -22.08
C GLU A 32 -21.95 -24.75 -23.38
N ALA A 33 -21.40 -24.14 -24.43
CA ALA A 33 -21.21 -24.79 -25.72
C ALA A 33 -20.27 -26.01 -25.64
N ILE A 34 -19.15 -25.88 -24.93
CA ILE A 34 -18.21 -26.97 -24.68
C ILE A 34 -18.89 -28.13 -23.95
N ILE A 35 -19.67 -27.84 -22.89
CA ILE A 35 -20.39 -28.89 -22.15
C ILE A 35 -21.41 -29.59 -23.05
N ALA A 36 -22.13 -28.86 -23.90
CA ALA A 36 -23.10 -29.43 -24.83
C ALA A 36 -22.42 -30.39 -25.84
N ASP A 37 -21.28 -29.99 -26.39
CA ASP A 37 -20.51 -30.80 -27.33
C ASP A 37 -19.93 -32.06 -26.68
N LEU A 38 -19.36 -31.93 -25.49
CA LEU A 38 -18.82 -33.07 -24.75
C LEU A 38 -19.93 -34.07 -24.37
N ARG A 39 -21.14 -33.60 -24.03
CA ARG A 39 -22.31 -34.47 -23.80
C ARG A 39 -22.71 -35.21 -25.08
N LYS A 40 -22.75 -34.49 -26.21
CA LYS A 40 -23.08 -35.08 -27.52
C LYS A 40 -22.07 -36.15 -27.95
N GLY A 41 -20.79 -35.95 -27.64
CA GLY A 41 -19.72 -36.90 -27.91
C GLY A 41 -19.57 -38.04 -26.90
N SER A 42 -20.44 -38.12 -25.87
CA SER A 42 -20.30 -39.06 -24.75
C SER A 42 -18.94 -38.99 -24.03
N GLN A 43 -18.31 -37.81 -23.99
CA GLN A 43 -16.99 -37.56 -23.38
C GLN A 43 -17.09 -37.03 -21.94
N ILE A 44 -18.29 -37.00 -21.35
CA ILE A 44 -18.52 -36.59 -19.95
C ILE A 44 -18.84 -37.82 -19.10
N GLY A 45 -17.99 -38.08 -18.10
CA GLY A 45 -18.22 -39.13 -17.10
C GLY A 45 -19.21 -38.73 -15.99
N GLY A 46 -19.56 -37.46 -15.87
CA GLY A 46 -20.52 -36.94 -14.89
C GLY A 46 -20.39 -35.44 -14.63
N SER A 47 -21.36 -34.88 -13.90
CA SER A 47 -21.32 -33.49 -13.44
C SER A 47 -21.62 -33.44 -11.95
N LYS A 48 -20.89 -32.60 -11.21
CA LYS A 48 -21.10 -32.38 -9.77
C LYS A 48 -21.00 -30.89 -9.48
N SER A 49 -21.92 -30.39 -8.66
CA SER A 49 -21.83 -29.02 -8.14
C SER A 49 -20.66 -28.91 -7.15
N LEU A 50 -19.83 -27.89 -7.32
CA LEU A 50 -18.68 -27.60 -6.47
C LEU A 50 -18.78 -26.17 -5.96
N SER A 51 -18.57 -25.99 -4.65
CA SER A 51 -18.30 -24.68 -4.08
C SER A 51 -16.81 -24.38 -4.21
N ARG A 52 -16.46 -23.22 -4.75
CA ARG A 52 -15.07 -22.76 -4.91
C ARG A 52 -14.99 -21.27 -4.64
N GLU A 53 -13.89 -20.85 -4.03
CA GLU A 53 -13.52 -19.45 -3.94
C GLU A 53 -12.83 -19.03 -5.26
N ILE A 54 -13.26 -17.92 -5.82
CA ILE A 54 -12.70 -17.36 -7.05
C ILE A 54 -12.13 -15.97 -6.76
N GLY A 55 -10.98 -15.66 -7.35
CA GLY A 55 -10.41 -14.33 -7.28
C GLY A 55 -11.29 -13.34 -8.04
N THR A 56 -11.60 -12.21 -7.40
CA THR A 56 -12.38 -11.13 -8.01
C THR A 56 -11.62 -9.80 -7.93
N CYS A 57 -11.93 -8.89 -8.84
CA CYS A 57 -11.38 -7.55 -8.80
C CYS A 57 -11.84 -6.85 -7.51
N TRP A 58 -10.88 -6.40 -6.68
CA TRP A 58 -11.16 -5.77 -5.38
C TRP A 58 -12.07 -4.54 -5.46
N ARG A 59 -12.17 -3.90 -6.64
CA ARG A 59 -12.97 -2.71 -6.86
C ARG A 59 -14.36 -2.98 -7.42
N CYS A 60 -14.50 -3.92 -8.35
CA CYS A 60 -15.77 -4.15 -9.07
C CYS A 60 -16.38 -5.55 -8.86
N GLY A 61 -15.69 -6.48 -8.21
CA GLY A 61 -16.19 -7.82 -7.92
C GLY A 61 -16.25 -8.79 -9.11
N THR A 62 -15.89 -8.35 -10.32
CA THR A 62 -15.80 -9.22 -11.49
C THR A 62 -14.73 -10.31 -11.28
N PRO A 63 -15.01 -11.59 -11.60
CA PRO A 63 -13.99 -12.64 -11.59
C PRO A 63 -12.77 -12.25 -12.43
N VAL A 64 -11.58 -12.50 -11.88
CA VAL A 64 -10.32 -12.21 -12.55
C VAL A 64 -9.94 -13.40 -13.43
N GLU A 65 -9.51 -13.09 -14.65
CA GLU A 65 -8.95 -14.06 -15.59
C GLU A 65 -7.45 -13.84 -15.72
N ILE A 66 -6.70 -14.93 -15.95
CA ILE A 66 -5.25 -14.88 -16.07
C ILE A 66 -4.90 -14.83 -17.56
N LEU A 67 -4.33 -13.71 -17.99
CA LEU A 67 -3.84 -13.52 -19.35
C LEU A 67 -2.31 -13.49 -19.37
N SER A 68 -1.73 -14.11 -20.39
CA SER A 68 -0.30 -13.98 -20.68
C SER A 68 -0.08 -12.74 -21.55
N ALA A 69 0.63 -11.75 -21.01
CA ALA A 69 0.98 -10.52 -21.72
C ALA A 69 2.42 -10.11 -21.41
N PRO A 70 3.14 -9.48 -22.36
CA PRO A 70 4.39 -8.78 -22.05
C PRO A 70 4.12 -7.72 -20.98
N GLN A 71 4.94 -7.67 -19.94
CA GLN A 71 4.83 -6.72 -18.84
C GLN A 71 6.23 -6.35 -18.35
N TRP A 72 6.34 -5.23 -17.65
CA TRP A 72 7.56 -4.80 -16.98
C TRP A 72 7.65 -5.37 -15.57
N PHE A 73 8.81 -5.90 -15.22
CA PHE A 73 9.07 -6.51 -13.92
C PHE A 73 10.30 -5.92 -13.25
N MET A 74 10.25 -5.73 -11.94
CA MET A 74 11.41 -5.56 -11.08
C MET A 74 11.76 -6.91 -10.46
N LYS A 75 13.02 -7.37 -10.64
CA LYS A 75 13.53 -8.64 -10.09
C LYS A 75 13.64 -8.62 -8.57
N THR A 76 12.52 -8.82 -7.89
CA THR A 76 12.43 -8.78 -6.43
C THR A 76 12.70 -10.12 -5.78
N LYS A 77 12.51 -11.24 -6.49
CA LYS A 77 12.76 -12.59 -5.96
C LYS A 77 14.23 -12.81 -5.60
N ASP A 78 15.13 -12.28 -6.42
CA ASP A 78 16.58 -12.33 -6.16
C ASP A 78 16.98 -11.54 -4.90
N MET A 79 16.07 -10.71 -4.36
CA MET A 79 16.29 -9.89 -3.17
C MET A 79 15.71 -10.52 -1.89
N THR A 80 15.03 -11.67 -1.97
CA THR A 80 14.31 -12.27 -0.82
C THR A 80 15.19 -12.40 0.42
N ASP A 81 16.40 -12.96 0.29
CA ASP A 81 17.31 -13.14 1.43
C ASP A 81 17.75 -11.80 2.04
N LYS A 82 18.07 -10.82 1.19
CA LYS A 82 18.46 -9.47 1.62
C LYS A 82 17.30 -8.75 2.30
N ILE A 83 16.07 -8.91 1.81
CA ILE A 83 14.86 -8.35 2.44
C ILE A 83 14.64 -8.96 3.82
N ILE A 84 14.80 -10.28 3.96
CA ILE A 84 14.65 -10.98 5.25
C ILE A 84 15.74 -10.53 6.22
N GLU A 85 16.99 -10.41 5.77
CA GLU A 85 18.11 -9.90 6.57
C GLU A 85 17.79 -8.52 7.14
N TRP A 86 17.40 -7.57 6.29
CA TRP A 86 17.07 -6.21 6.71
C TRP A 86 15.81 -6.15 7.56
N THR A 87 14.81 -6.98 7.26
CA THR A 87 13.60 -7.09 8.09
C THR A 87 13.93 -7.47 9.53
N ASN A 88 14.91 -8.34 9.74
CA ASN A 88 15.37 -8.72 11.09
C ASN A 88 16.22 -7.64 11.78
N ARG A 89 16.81 -6.69 11.03
CA ARG A 89 17.58 -5.56 11.57
C ARG A 89 16.71 -4.36 11.92
N VAL A 90 15.61 -4.17 11.21
CA VAL A 90 14.62 -3.13 11.49
C VAL A 90 13.84 -3.46 12.76
N ARG A 91 13.52 -2.44 13.56
CA ARG A 91 12.66 -2.61 14.72
C ARG A 91 11.19 -2.67 14.29
N TRP A 92 10.46 -3.70 14.69
CA TRP A 92 9.03 -3.83 14.41
C TRP A 92 8.21 -3.67 15.69
N VAL A 93 7.13 -2.91 15.61
CA VAL A 93 6.20 -2.68 16.71
C VAL A 93 4.78 -2.99 16.23
N PRO A 94 4.14 -4.08 16.70
CA PRO A 94 4.71 -5.12 17.55
C PRO A 94 5.68 -6.04 16.79
N ASP A 95 6.55 -6.76 17.52
CA ASP A 95 7.62 -7.58 16.93
C ASP A 95 7.10 -8.65 15.96
N PHE A 96 5.94 -9.25 16.25
CA PHE A 96 5.36 -10.30 15.42
C PHE A 96 4.99 -9.81 14.00
N SER A 97 4.83 -8.51 13.79
CA SER A 97 4.46 -7.94 12.49
C SER A 97 5.50 -8.23 11.40
N LYS A 98 6.78 -8.40 11.79
CA LYS A 98 7.86 -8.75 10.85
C LYS A 98 7.65 -10.10 10.18
N ASN A 99 6.95 -11.02 10.83
CA ASN A 99 6.67 -12.35 10.27
C ASN A 99 5.87 -12.23 8.98
N ARG A 100 4.93 -11.29 8.90
CA ARG A 100 4.15 -11.05 7.68
C ARG A 100 5.01 -10.58 6.51
N MET A 101 6.02 -9.76 6.78
CA MET A 101 7.01 -9.32 5.79
C MET A 101 7.86 -10.51 5.31
N ILE A 102 8.37 -11.32 6.24
CA ILE A 102 9.19 -12.50 5.95
C ILE A 102 8.41 -13.54 5.15
N ASP A 103 7.19 -13.87 5.59
CA ASP A 103 6.32 -14.84 4.93
C ASP A 103 5.99 -14.40 3.51
N TRP A 104 5.68 -13.11 3.33
CA TRP A 104 5.42 -12.54 2.02
C TRP A 104 6.64 -12.64 1.09
N ALA A 105 7.82 -12.24 1.56
CA ALA A 105 9.05 -12.32 0.78
C ALA A 105 9.39 -13.75 0.32
N LYS A 106 9.07 -14.76 1.16
CA LYS A 106 9.27 -16.19 0.84
C LYS A 106 8.21 -16.75 -0.09
N SER A 107 6.98 -16.23 -0.04
CA SER A 107 5.85 -16.74 -0.81
C SER A 107 5.74 -16.17 -2.24
N LEU A 108 6.65 -15.28 -2.65
CA LEU A 108 6.56 -14.66 -3.97
C LEU A 108 6.85 -15.68 -5.08
N ASP A 109 5.79 -16.03 -5.81
CA ASP A 109 5.90 -16.86 -7.00
C ASP A 109 6.52 -16.10 -8.19
N TRP A 110 6.32 -14.78 -8.24
CA TRP A 110 6.69 -13.91 -9.38
C TRP A 110 7.40 -12.65 -8.91
N ASP A 111 8.20 -12.08 -9.82
CA ASP A 111 8.77 -10.75 -9.66
C ASP A 111 7.68 -9.67 -9.66
N TRP A 112 8.01 -8.50 -9.12
CA TRP A 112 7.05 -7.40 -9.03
C TRP A 112 6.73 -6.83 -10.41
N VAL A 113 5.50 -7.06 -10.88
CA VAL A 113 4.95 -6.42 -12.08
C VAL A 113 4.78 -4.92 -11.83
N ILE A 114 5.61 -4.10 -12.46
CA ILE A 114 5.59 -2.64 -12.32
C ILE A 114 4.78 -1.93 -13.40
N SER A 115 4.36 -2.58 -14.47
CA SER A 115 3.52 -1.98 -15.52
C SER A 115 2.02 -2.11 -15.26
N ARG A 116 1.24 -1.13 -15.72
CA ARG A 116 -0.22 -1.11 -15.68
C ARG A 116 -0.77 -0.51 -16.97
N GLN A 117 -1.76 -1.16 -17.55
CA GLN A 117 -2.49 -0.69 -18.74
C GLN A 117 -3.55 0.34 -18.32
N ARG A 118 -3.10 1.52 -17.89
CA ARG A 118 -3.94 2.61 -17.39
C ARG A 118 -3.52 3.93 -18.05
N SER A 119 -4.46 4.86 -18.18
CA SER A 119 -4.17 6.20 -18.67
C SER A 119 -3.49 7.08 -17.62
N PHE A 120 -3.85 6.91 -16.35
CA PHE A 120 -3.34 7.68 -15.21
C PHE A 120 -2.27 6.89 -14.44
N GLY A 121 -1.08 7.49 -14.31
CA GLY A 121 0.09 6.98 -13.60
C GLY A 121 1.37 7.56 -14.18
N THR A 122 2.51 7.37 -13.49
CA THR A 122 3.83 7.76 -14.00
C THR A 122 4.17 6.95 -15.25
N PRO A 123 4.43 7.54 -16.42
CA PRO A 123 4.75 6.77 -17.62
C PRO A 123 6.05 5.98 -17.47
N ILE A 124 6.12 4.79 -18.07
CA ILE A 124 7.39 4.05 -18.16
C ILE A 124 8.23 4.71 -19.27
N PRO A 125 9.42 5.26 -18.96
CA PRO A 125 10.14 6.14 -19.88
C PRO A 125 10.95 5.33 -20.91
N VAL A 126 10.27 4.58 -21.77
CA VAL A 126 10.87 3.69 -22.78
C VAL A 126 10.21 3.90 -24.15
N TRP A 127 11.01 3.80 -25.21
CA TRP A 127 10.53 3.69 -26.59
C TRP A 127 11.02 2.39 -27.21
N TYR A 128 10.34 1.96 -28.27
CA TYR A 128 10.69 0.82 -29.09
C TYR A 128 10.95 1.29 -30.51
N CYS A 129 12.06 0.88 -31.11
CA CYS A 129 12.30 1.14 -32.53
C CYS A 129 11.23 0.42 -33.36
N ARG A 130 10.56 1.14 -34.26
CA ARG A 130 9.45 0.57 -35.06
C ARG A 130 9.92 -0.56 -35.98
N ASP A 131 11.13 -0.43 -36.53
CA ASP A 131 11.60 -1.35 -37.58
C ASP A 131 12.23 -2.63 -37.02
N CYS A 132 12.91 -2.56 -35.87
CA CYS A 132 13.62 -3.71 -35.30
C CYS A 132 13.16 -4.12 -33.90
N GLY A 133 12.28 -3.35 -33.26
CA GLY A 133 11.76 -3.64 -31.92
C GLY A 133 12.72 -3.34 -30.76
N GLU A 134 13.93 -2.83 -31.04
CA GLU A 134 14.93 -2.54 -30.00
C GLU A 134 14.38 -1.55 -28.96
N MET A 135 14.62 -1.84 -27.68
CA MET A 135 14.23 -0.99 -26.56
C MET A 135 15.21 0.17 -26.39
N LEU A 136 14.64 1.37 -26.21
CA LEU A 136 15.37 2.59 -25.90
C LEU A 136 14.83 3.17 -24.58
N PRO A 137 15.44 2.84 -23.42
CA PRO A 137 15.12 3.52 -22.18
C PRO A 137 15.58 4.98 -22.21
N ALA A 138 14.82 5.86 -21.56
CA ALA A 138 15.21 7.24 -21.38
C ALA A 138 16.49 7.35 -20.55
N LYS A 139 17.34 8.30 -20.92
CA LYS A 139 18.45 8.73 -20.06
C LYS A 139 17.94 9.64 -18.95
N GLU A 140 18.70 9.73 -17.87
CA GLU A 140 18.34 10.53 -16.69
C GLU A 140 18.11 12.01 -17.06
N GLU A 141 18.95 12.58 -17.92
CA GLU A 141 18.83 13.97 -18.38
C GLU A 141 17.63 14.25 -19.30
N TRP A 142 16.90 13.21 -19.72
CA TRP A 142 15.67 13.36 -20.49
C TRP A 142 14.44 13.49 -19.59
N LEU A 143 14.55 13.06 -18.33
CA LEU A 143 13.45 13.04 -17.39
C LEU A 143 13.12 14.47 -16.89
N PRO A 144 11.84 14.74 -16.58
CA PRO A 144 10.68 13.89 -16.80
C PRO A 144 10.26 13.84 -18.30
N VAL A 145 9.79 12.68 -18.75
CA VAL A 145 9.33 12.47 -20.14
C VAL A 145 8.11 11.56 -20.15
N ASP A 146 7.21 11.79 -21.10
CA ASP A 146 6.06 10.93 -21.39
C ASP A 146 6.17 10.37 -22.81
N PRO A 147 6.67 9.13 -22.98
CA PRO A 147 6.84 8.49 -24.29
C PRO A 147 5.57 8.40 -25.14
N ARG A 148 4.39 8.49 -24.51
CA ARG A 148 3.09 8.44 -25.21
C ARG A 148 2.84 9.68 -26.07
N SER A 149 3.48 10.79 -25.72
CA SER A 149 3.30 12.09 -26.40
C SER A 149 4.61 12.71 -26.88
N GLN A 150 5.76 12.23 -26.39
CA GLN A 150 7.07 12.80 -26.67
C GLN A 150 7.96 11.75 -27.34
N GLN A 151 8.68 12.17 -28.39
CA GLN A 151 9.69 11.35 -29.07
C GLN A 151 10.99 11.29 -28.25
N PRO A 152 11.82 10.24 -28.39
CA PRO A 152 13.08 10.18 -27.68
C PRO A 152 14.03 11.27 -28.19
N ARG A 153 14.94 11.76 -27.34
CA ARG A 153 15.92 12.81 -27.71
C ARG A 153 17.10 12.28 -28.54
N THR A 154 16.96 11.11 -29.17
CA THR A 154 17.96 10.54 -30.09
C THR A 154 17.51 10.69 -31.55
N TYR A 155 18.47 10.77 -32.47
CA TYR A 155 18.19 10.93 -33.90
C TYR A 155 17.93 9.61 -34.63
N SER A 156 18.43 8.49 -34.12
CA SER A 156 18.28 7.17 -34.75
C SER A 156 18.50 6.02 -33.77
N CYS A 157 17.96 4.86 -34.11
CA CYS A 157 18.19 3.59 -33.45
C CYS A 157 19.64 3.15 -33.62
N SER A 158 20.30 2.77 -32.52
CA SER A 158 21.69 2.30 -32.52
C SER A 158 21.88 0.95 -33.22
N HIS A 159 20.81 0.18 -33.39
CA HIS A 159 20.87 -1.17 -33.98
C HIS A 159 20.61 -1.18 -35.49
N CYS A 160 19.61 -0.44 -35.97
CA CYS A 160 19.20 -0.46 -37.39
C CYS A 160 19.25 0.90 -38.10
N GLY A 161 19.55 2.00 -37.40
CA GLY A 161 19.61 3.34 -37.98
C GLY A 161 18.23 4.00 -38.24
N SER A 162 17.12 3.30 -37.98
CA SER A 162 15.77 3.85 -38.11
C SER A 162 15.56 5.08 -37.24
N ARG A 163 14.72 6.01 -37.69
CA ARG A 163 14.33 7.21 -36.94
C ARG A 163 12.93 7.11 -36.35
N GLU A 164 12.23 5.99 -36.60
CA GLU A 164 10.86 5.78 -36.12
C GLU A 164 10.84 5.01 -34.81
N PHE A 165 10.21 5.61 -33.80
CA PHE A 165 10.05 5.04 -32.48
C PHE A 165 8.58 5.07 -32.06
N VAL A 166 8.19 4.08 -31.26
CA VAL A 166 6.88 3.97 -30.62
C VAL A 166 7.11 3.99 -29.11
N GLY A 167 6.50 4.94 -28.40
CA GLY A 167 6.63 5.03 -26.95
C GLY A 167 5.85 3.93 -26.22
N GLU A 168 6.34 3.53 -25.06
CA GLU A 168 5.61 2.67 -24.13
C GLU A 168 4.29 3.36 -23.71
N ALA A 169 3.20 2.60 -23.78
CA ALA A 169 1.85 3.06 -23.45
C ALA A 169 1.50 2.78 -21.99
N ASP A 170 2.16 1.79 -21.37
CA ASP A 170 1.96 1.44 -19.98
C ASP A 170 2.48 2.51 -19.01
N VAL A 171 1.79 2.63 -17.88
CA VAL A 171 2.23 3.43 -16.74
C VAL A 171 2.75 2.54 -15.63
N MET A 172 3.54 3.10 -14.73
CA MET A 172 4.03 2.43 -13.54
C MET A 172 2.88 2.16 -12.56
N ASP A 173 3.03 1.07 -11.82
CA ASP A 173 2.22 0.74 -10.65
C ASP A 173 2.28 1.87 -9.62
N THR A 174 1.16 2.20 -8.97
CA THR A 174 1.13 3.24 -7.92
C THR A 174 2.05 2.90 -6.73
N TRP A 175 2.32 1.62 -6.51
CA TRP A 175 3.32 1.20 -5.53
C TRP A 175 4.75 1.54 -5.96
N MET A 176 5.02 1.66 -7.26
CA MET A 176 6.30 2.16 -7.76
C MET A 176 6.48 3.61 -7.30
N ASP A 177 5.49 4.48 -7.52
CA ASP A 177 5.55 5.87 -7.08
C ASP A 177 5.71 6.00 -5.55
N SER A 178 4.92 5.26 -4.78
CA SER A 178 4.95 5.35 -3.31
C SER A 178 6.15 4.66 -2.66
N SER A 179 6.83 3.74 -3.36
CA SER A 179 8.00 3.00 -2.84
C SER A 179 9.30 3.80 -2.79
N ILE A 180 9.32 5.07 -3.23
CA ILE A 180 10.50 5.95 -3.15
C ILE A 180 10.30 7.12 -2.18
N THR A 181 9.14 7.22 -1.53
CA THR A 181 8.74 8.39 -0.73
C THR A 181 9.72 8.69 0.40
N CYS A 182 10.26 7.69 1.09
CA CYS A 182 11.26 7.91 2.15
C CYS A 182 12.50 8.65 1.62
N ALA A 183 13.04 8.25 0.47
CA ALA A 183 14.18 8.91 -0.14
C ALA A 183 13.85 10.31 -0.66
N VAL A 184 12.69 10.47 -1.33
CA VAL A 184 12.24 11.77 -1.87
C VAL A 184 12.02 12.79 -0.74
N HIS A 185 11.36 12.39 0.34
CA HIS A 185 11.15 13.26 1.50
C HIS A 185 12.46 13.63 2.21
N ALA A 186 13.43 12.72 2.21
CA ALA A 186 14.77 12.99 2.73
C ALA A 186 15.58 13.93 1.81
N GLY A 187 15.20 14.08 0.54
CA GLY A 187 15.81 15.02 -0.40
C GLY A 187 16.39 14.40 -1.67
N TRP A 188 16.35 13.07 -1.83
CA TRP A 188 16.83 12.42 -3.05
C TRP A 188 15.91 12.72 -4.25
N PRO A 189 16.45 12.96 -5.47
CA PRO A 189 17.87 12.98 -5.81
C PRO A 189 18.55 14.35 -5.65
N ASP A 190 17.78 15.43 -5.47
CA ASP A 190 18.29 16.80 -5.67
C ASP A 190 19.09 17.39 -4.49
N ARG A 191 18.80 16.92 -3.27
CA ARG A 191 19.31 17.45 -1.99
C ARG A 191 20.02 16.37 -1.19
N LEU A 192 21.22 16.02 -1.64
CA LEU A 192 21.99 14.90 -1.08
C LEU A 192 22.46 15.12 0.36
N THR A 193 22.72 16.38 0.75
CA THR A 193 23.09 16.72 2.13
C THR A 193 21.94 16.42 3.10
N GLU A 194 20.72 16.81 2.75
CA GLU A 194 19.51 16.49 3.49
C GLU A 194 19.23 15.00 3.46
N PHE A 195 19.46 14.33 2.31
CA PHE A 195 19.27 12.90 2.17
C PHE A 195 20.12 12.13 3.17
N GLU A 196 21.42 12.40 3.26
CA GLU A 196 22.29 11.72 4.23
C GLU A 196 21.94 12.03 5.69
N ARG A 197 21.32 13.19 5.97
CA ARG A 197 20.90 13.56 7.32
C ARG A 197 19.56 12.92 7.72
N LEU A 198 18.61 12.82 6.80
CA LEU A 198 17.22 12.44 7.07
C LEU A 198 16.92 10.98 6.72
N PHE A 199 17.75 10.33 5.91
CA PHE A 199 17.58 8.93 5.53
C PHE A 199 18.48 8.01 6.36
N PRO A 200 17.99 6.86 6.84
CA PRO A 200 16.61 6.35 6.72
C PRO A 200 15.65 6.99 7.71
N ALA A 201 14.34 6.91 7.41
CA ALA A 201 13.29 7.43 8.28
C ALA A 201 13.32 6.76 9.67
N ASP A 202 13.18 7.53 10.75
CA ASP A 202 13.21 6.97 12.11
C ASP A 202 11.99 6.07 12.40
N LEU A 203 10.82 6.46 11.88
CA LEU A 203 9.54 5.79 12.11
C LEU A 203 8.71 5.72 10.82
N GLN A 204 8.25 4.51 10.49
CA GLN A 204 7.29 4.22 9.43
C GLN A 204 5.98 3.73 10.09
N PRO A 205 4.99 4.60 10.31
CA PRO A 205 3.69 4.21 10.85
C PRO A 205 2.72 3.80 9.74
N ASN A 206 2.10 2.63 9.85
CA ASN A 206 1.17 2.14 8.83
C ASN A 206 0.19 1.08 9.36
N GLY A 207 -0.77 0.71 8.51
CA GLY A 207 -1.72 -0.37 8.78
C GLY A 207 -1.18 -1.75 8.39
N LEU A 208 -1.72 -2.78 9.03
CA LEU A 208 -1.38 -4.19 8.80
C LEU A 208 -1.61 -4.68 7.36
N ASP A 209 -2.46 -3.97 6.61
CA ASP A 209 -2.91 -4.25 5.25
C ASP A 209 -1.85 -3.93 4.20
N ILE A 210 -0.99 -2.94 4.45
CA ILE A 210 0.03 -2.46 3.49
C ILE A 210 1.46 -2.93 3.78
N ILE A 211 1.65 -3.88 4.70
CA ILE A 211 2.96 -4.52 4.94
C ILE A 211 3.48 -5.21 3.67
N ARG A 212 2.59 -5.94 2.97
CA ARG A 212 2.93 -6.72 1.76
C ARG A 212 3.01 -5.87 0.50
N THR A 213 2.57 -4.62 0.58
CA THR A 213 2.63 -3.66 -0.51
C THR A 213 3.62 -2.55 -0.16
N TRP A 214 3.18 -1.49 0.50
CA TRP A 214 3.98 -0.29 0.71
C TRP A 214 5.30 -0.56 1.42
N ASP A 215 5.28 -1.23 2.59
CA ASP A 215 6.51 -1.47 3.36
C ASP A 215 7.47 -2.40 2.61
N TYR A 216 6.92 -3.41 1.91
CA TYR A 216 7.70 -4.38 1.15
C TYR A 216 8.37 -3.70 -0.05
N TYR A 217 7.61 -2.93 -0.82
CA TYR A 217 8.13 -2.24 -2.00
C TYR A 217 9.07 -1.10 -1.63
N LEU A 218 8.83 -0.39 -0.51
CA LEU A 218 9.80 0.51 0.10
C LEU A 218 11.11 -0.22 0.35
N MET A 219 11.06 -1.36 1.05
CA MET A 219 12.26 -2.17 1.36
C MET A 219 12.97 -2.61 0.07
N ALA A 220 12.25 -3.25 -0.86
CA ALA A 220 12.82 -3.76 -2.11
C ALA A 220 13.48 -2.65 -2.93
N ARG A 221 12.78 -1.54 -3.18
CA ARG A 221 13.32 -0.44 -4.00
C ARG A 221 14.52 0.23 -3.36
N HIS A 222 14.50 0.49 -2.05
CA HIS A 222 15.62 1.15 -1.37
C HIS A 222 16.84 0.22 -1.23
N LEU A 223 16.65 -1.08 -1.06
CA LEU A 223 17.75 -2.05 -1.09
C LEU A 223 18.40 -2.18 -2.47
N ALA A 224 17.63 -1.95 -3.54
CA ALA A 224 18.14 -1.95 -4.91
C ALA A 224 18.90 -0.66 -5.24
N LEU A 225 18.40 0.50 -4.81
CA LEU A 225 19.00 1.81 -5.10
C LEU A 225 20.15 2.18 -4.16
N PHE A 226 20.00 1.90 -2.87
CA PHE A 226 20.88 2.43 -1.81
C PHE A 226 21.54 1.34 -0.96
N GLY A 227 21.16 0.08 -1.12
CA GLY A 227 21.71 -1.03 -0.35
C GLY A 227 21.35 -1.06 1.14
N ARG A 228 20.51 -0.13 1.61
CA ARG A 228 20.10 0.01 3.02
C ARG A 228 18.57 0.17 3.15
N ALA A 229 18.03 -0.25 4.29
CA ALA A 229 16.59 -0.18 4.56
C ALA A 229 16.08 1.28 4.59
N PRO A 230 14.81 1.53 4.21
CA PRO A 230 14.24 2.89 4.18
C PRO A 230 13.82 3.44 5.55
N TYR A 231 13.70 2.58 6.56
CA TYR A 231 13.20 2.93 7.89
C TYR A 231 13.98 2.19 8.99
N LYS A 232 14.05 2.81 10.18
CA LYS A 232 14.66 2.22 11.40
C LYS A 232 13.63 1.46 12.23
N THR A 233 12.43 2.00 12.36
CA THR A 233 11.31 1.40 13.10
C THR A 233 10.04 1.38 12.26
N VAL A 234 9.36 0.24 12.19
CA VAL A 234 8.03 0.09 11.58
C VAL A 234 7.00 -0.07 12.70
N LEU A 235 6.06 0.86 12.77
CA LEU A 235 4.95 0.87 13.71
C LEU A 235 3.68 0.44 12.99
N VAL A 236 3.29 -0.81 13.20
CA VAL A 236 2.12 -1.42 12.58
C VAL A 236 0.92 -1.26 13.51
N ASN A 237 -0.12 -0.62 13.00
CA ASN A 237 -1.41 -0.51 13.64
C ASN A 237 -2.39 -1.55 13.07
N GLY A 238 -3.41 -1.88 13.86
CA GLY A 238 -4.58 -2.56 13.34
C GLY A 238 -5.43 -1.69 12.42
N MET A 239 -6.56 -2.23 11.98
CA MET A 239 -7.59 -1.48 11.25
C MET A 239 -8.69 -1.01 12.20
N VAL A 240 -9.27 0.14 11.90
CA VAL A 240 -10.53 0.56 12.52
C VAL A 240 -11.67 -0.26 11.91
N ARG A 241 -12.42 -0.97 12.78
CA ARG A 241 -13.58 -1.77 12.42
C ARG A 241 -14.86 -0.98 12.70
N GLY A 242 -15.93 -1.29 11.97
CA GLY A 242 -17.26 -0.76 12.27
C GLY A 242 -17.73 -1.21 13.66
N ALA A 243 -18.82 -0.59 14.15
CA ALA A 243 -19.40 -0.96 15.45
C ALA A 243 -19.86 -2.43 15.52
N ASP A 244 -20.08 -3.05 14.36
CA ASP A 244 -20.43 -4.46 14.16
C ASP A 244 -19.21 -5.40 14.10
N GLY A 245 -17.99 -4.88 14.27
CA GLY A 245 -16.74 -5.64 14.22
C GLY A 245 -16.26 -5.98 12.80
N ARG A 246 -17.02 -5.63 11.75
CA ARG A 246 -16.61 -5.85 10.36
C ARG A 246 -15.68 -4.74 9.89
N MET A 247 -14.98 -4.97 8.78
CA MET A 247 -14.23 -3.89 8.12
C MET A 247 -15.17 -2.72 7.84
N MET A 248 -14.74 -1.49 8.10
CA MET A 248 -15.51 -0.31 7.71
C MET A 248 -15.59 -0.25 6.18
N HIS A 249 -16.81 -0.27 5.65
CA HIS A 249 -17.01 -0.19 4.21
C HIS A 249 -18.30 0.57 3.90
N LYS A 250 -18.27 1.42 2.87
CA LYS A 250 -19.43 2.23 2.47
C LYS A 250 -20.66 1.37 2.16
N SER A 251 -20.49 0.24 1.48
CA SER A 251 -21.61 -0.66 1.14
C SER A 251 -22.21 -1.38 2.34
N TYR A 252 -21.49 -1.48 3.47
CA TYR A 252 -22.03 -2.07 4.69
C TYR A 252 -22.75 -1.05 5.56
N ALA A 253 -22.75 0.23 5.15
CA ALA A 253 -23.30 1.34 5.92
C ALA A 253 -22.80 1.39 7.39
N ASN A 254 -21.61 0.82 7.65
CA ASN A 254 -21.00 0.73 8.98
C ASN A 254 -19.78 1.66 9.12
N TYR A 255 -19.53 2.50 8.11
CA TYR A 255 -18.47 3.50 8.13
C TYR A 255 -18.95 4.74 8.88
N VAL A 256 -18.02 5.38 9.60
CA VAL A 256 -18.27 6.66 10.27
C VAL A 256 -17.29 7.67 9.69
N GLU A 257 -17.82 8.78 9.18
CA GLU A 257 -16.96 9.88 8.72
C GLU A 257 -16.31 10.56 9.92
N VAL A 258 -15.00 10.78 9.83
CA VAL A 258 -14.25 11.44 10.91
C VAL A 258 -14.78 12.86 11.17
N THR A 259 -15.25 13.55 10.13
CA THR A 259 -15.84 14.88 10.22
C THR A 259 -17.12 14.90 11.04
N GLU A 260 -17.92 13.83 11.00
CA GLU A 260 -19.11 13.69 11.84
C GLU A 260 -18.71 13.61 13.32
N ALA A 261 -17.70 12.79 13.63
CA ALA A 261 -17.20 12.64 15.00
C ALA A 261 -16.58 13.93 15.54
N ILE A 262 -15.79 14.62 14.72
CA ILE A 262 -15.20 15.92 15.08
C ILE A 262 -16.28 16.96 15.33
N THR A 263 -17.32 17.01 14.49
CA THR A 263 -18.42 17.99 14.65
C THR A 263 -19.20 17.74 15.95
N LYS A 264 -19.43 16.47 16.31
CA LYS A 264 -20.19 16.10 17.51
C LYS A 264 -19.39 16.25 18.81
N PHE A 265 -18.11 15.88 18.79
CA PHE A 265 -17.33 15.72 20.03
C PHE A 265 -16.03 16.52 20.08
N GLY A 266 -15.61 17.16 18.99
CA GLY A 266 -14.33 17.85 18.86
C GLY A 266 -13.19 16.92 18.46
N ALA A 267 -12.15 17.48 17.85
CA ALA A 267 -10.99 16.72 17.36
C ALA A 267 -10.22 16.01 18.47
N ASP A 268 -10.06 16.65 19.63
CA ASP A 268 -9.33 16.06 20.75
C ASP A 268 -10.04 14.83 21.32
N SER A 269 -11.37 14.79 21.29
CA SER A 269 -12.12 13.60 21.73
C SER A 269 -11.87 12.41 20.82
N VAL A 270 -11.76 12.64 19.50
CA VAL A 270 -11.41 11.60 18.52
C VAL A 270 -9.96 11.15 18.72
N ARG A 271 -9.03 12.08 18.94
CA ARG A 271 -7.62 11.75 19.22
C ARG A 271 -7.46 10.97 20.52
N GLN A 272 -8.20 11.35 21.57
CA GLN A 272 -8.21 10.65 22.85
C GLN A 272 -8.75 9.23 22.71
N TRP A 273 -9.81 9.03 21.92
CA TRP A 273 -10.30 7.70 21.58
C TRP A 273 -9.21 6.85 20.89
N ALA A 274 -8.55 7.41 19.87
CA ALA A 274 -7.50 6.70 19.16
C ALA A 274 -6.29 6.37 20.06
N ALA A 275 -5.89 7.29 20.94
CA ALA A 275 -4.76 7.11 21.85
C ALA A 275 -5.05 6.11 22.98
N ALA A 276 -6.28 6.12 23.52
CA ALA A 276 -6.67 5.23 24.61
C ALA A 276 -7.10 3.83 24.14
N GLY A 277 -7.74 3.74 22.99
CA GLY A 277 -8.25 2.48 22.43
C GLY A 277 -7.29 1.81 21.45
N GLY A 278 -6.39 2.57 20.82
CA GLY A 278 -5.43 2.08 19.84
C GLY A 278 -4.43 1.10 20.45
N SER A 279 -4.33 -0.09 19.87
CA SER A 279 -3.30 -1.07 20.19
C SER A 279 -2.53 -1.44 18.94
N THR A 280 -1.20 -1.36 19.00
CA THR A 280 -0.34 -1.69 17.85
C THR A 280 -0.55 -3.15 17.43
N GLY A 281 -0.77 -3.39 16.15
CA GLY A 281 -0.99 -4.71 15.57
C GLY A 281 -2.39 -5.29 15.77
N TYR A 282 -3.31 -4.60 16.46
CA TYR A 282 -4.66 -5.11 16.73
C TYR A 282 -5.75 -4.14 16.26
N ASP A 283 -6.78 -4.70 15.65
CA ASP A 283 -7.93 -3.95 15.18
C ASP A 283 -8.71 -3.34 16.35
N ILE A 284 -9.31 -2.18 16.11
CA ILE A 284 -10.13 -1.49 17.12
C ILE A 284 -11.55 -1.27 16.57
N PRO A 285 -12.61 -1.73 17.25
CA PRO A 285 -13.97 -1.39 16.86
C PRO A 285 -14.25 0.08 17.20
N TYR A 286 -14.77 0.83 16.24
CA TYR A 286 -15.22 2.20 16.49
C TYR A 286 -16.58 2.18 17.19
N ARG A 287 -16.67 2.89 18.32
CA ARG A 287 -17.92 3.07 19.07
C ARG A 287 -18.08 4.53 19.46
N TRP A 288 -19.27 5.07 19.20
CA TRP A 288 -19.62 6.44 19.56
C TRP A 288 -19.45 6.73 21.06
N ALA A 289 -19.76 5.75 21.90
CA ALA A 289 -19.61 5.86 23.36
C ALA A 289 -18.15 6.12 23.79
N ASP A 290 -17.16 5.57 23.07
CA ASP A 290 -15.75 5.73 23.42
C ASP A 290 -15.24 7.14 23.07
N VAL A 291 -15.73 7.72 21.96
CA VAL A 291 -15.46 9.12 21.60
C VAL A 291 -16.16 10.08 22.55
N GLU A 292 -17.41 9.79 22.94
CA GLU A 292 -18.14 10.57 23.94
C GLU A 292 -17.42 10.52 25.30
N TYR A 293 -16.89 9.35 25.68
CA TYR A 293 -16.03 9.21 26.86
C TYR A 293 -14.80 10.12 26.76
N GLY A 294 -14.12 10.13 25.61
CA GLY A 294 -13.03 11.07 25.33
C GLY A 294 -13.42 12.53 25.60
N ARG A 295 -14.59 12.96 25.14
CA ARG A 295 -15.12 14.32 25.42
C ARG A 295 -15.34 14.57 26.91
N LYS A 296 -15.94 13.60 27.62
CA LYS A 296 -16.19 13.71 29.07
C LYS A 296 -14.89 13.81 29.85
N PHE A 297 -13.88 13.01 29.50
CA PHE A 297 -12.54 13.06 30.07
C PHE A 297 -11.88 14.43 29.86
N LEU A 298 -11.87 14.93 28.62
CA LEU A 298 -11.30 16.24 28.30
C LEU A 298 -12.05 17.39 28.99
N THR A 299 -13.38 17.28 29.13
CA THR A 299 -14.19 18.24 29.89
C THR A 299 -13.77 18.26 31.36
N LYS A 300 -13.46 17.10 31.95
CA LYS A 300 -12.98 17.02 33.33
C LYS A 300 -11.60 17.65 33.49
N LEU A 301 -10.69 17.40 32.55
CA LEU A 301 -9.37 18.03 32.51
C LEU A 301 -9.48 19.56 32.38
N TRP A 302 -10.34 20.04 31.46
CA TRP A 302 -10.64 21.46 31.29
C TRP A 302 -11.15 22.12 32.57
N ASN A 303 -12.10 21.47 33.25
CA ASN A 303 -12.65 22.00 34.51
C ASN A 303 -11.59 22.05 35.62
N ALA A 304 -10.73 21.04 35.72
CA ALA A 304 -9.61 21.04 36.67
C ALA A 304 -8.62 22.17 36.37
N ALA A 305 -8.20 22.32 35.10
CA ALA A 305 -7.30 23.39 34.67
C ALA A 305 -7.92 24.78 34.93
N ARG A 306 -9.20 24.98 34.62
CA ARG A 306 -9.91 26.24 34.85
C ARG A 306 -9.98 26.60 36.34
N LEU A 307 -10.21 25.61 37.22
CA LEU A 307 -10.20 25.81 38.67
C LEU A 307 -8.81 26.27 39.15
N ILE A 308 -7.75 25.59 38.71
CA ILE A 308 -6.37 25.94 39.04
C ILE A 308 -6.05 27.35 38.55
N LEU A 309 -6.31 27.66 37.27
CA LEU A 309 -6.06 28.98 36.71
C LEU A 309 -6.84 30.09 37.43
N SER A 310 -8.07 29.83 37.89
CA SER A 310 -8.81 30.81 38.70
C SER A 310 -8.20 31.04 40.08
N SER A 311 -7.50 30.06 40.63
CA SER A 311 -6.83 30.11 41.94
C SER A 311 -5.41 30.69 41.86
N LEU A 312 -4.86 30.86 40.66
CA LEU A 312 -3.51 31.38 40.42
C LEU A 312 -3.51 32.86 39.95
N ARG A 313 -4.61 33.59 40.07
CA ARG A 313 -4.72 34.97 39.54
C ARG A 313 -3.74 35.96 40.18
N ASP A 314 -3.42 35.74 41.45
CA ASP A 314 -2.50 36.51 42.28
C ASP A 314 -1.17 35.78 42.53
N TYR A 315 -0.95 34.66 41.83
CA TYR A 315 0.28 33.90 41.96
C TYR A 315 1.47 34.70 41.42
N ASN A 316 2.49 34.87 42.25
CA ASN A 316 3.76 35.48 41.88
C ASN A 316 4.88 34.42 41.93
N PRO A 317 5.50 34.05 40.79
CA PRO A 317 6.55 33.03 40.75
C PRO A 317 7.86 33.47 41.44
N ASP A 318 8.04 34.76 41.73
CA ASP A 318 9.24 35.28 42.38
C ASP A 318 9.20 35.19 43.92
N LEU A 319 8.05 34.80 44.49
CA LEU A 319 7.95 34.56 45.93
C LEU A 319 8.64 33.25 46.33
N PRO A 320 9.23 33.16 47.54
CA PRO A 320 9.80 31.92 48.03
C PRO A 320 8.78 30.77 47.97
N ALA A 321 9.23 29.60 47.53
CA ALA A 321 8.37 28.43 47.48
C ALA A 321 7.78 28.14 48.88
N PRO A 322 6.46 27.92 48.99
CA PRO A 322 5.84 27.64 50.28
C PRO A 322 6.33 26.30 50.84
N GLU A 323 6.23 26.13 52.15
CA GLU A 323 6.41 24.81 52.75
C GLU A 323 5.28 23.90 52.29
N LEU A 324 5.63 22.83 51.58
CA LEU A 324 4.66 21.89 51.02
C LEU A 324 3.95 21.12 52.13
N GLU A 325 2.63 21.07 52.07
CA GLU A 325 1.82 20.22 52.94
C GLU A 325 1.99 18.75 52.56
N LEU A 326 1.50 17.84 53.43
CA LEU A 326 1.57 16.40 53.18
C LEU A 326 0.89 16.02 51.86
N LEU A 327 -0.25 16.65 51.53
CA LEU A 327 -0.98 16.36 50.29
C LEU A 327 -0.21 16.83 49.05
N ASP A 328 0.44 18.00 49.12
CA ASP A 328 1.26 18.53 48.02
C ASP A 328 2.45 17.61 47.74
N ARG A 329 3.14 17.18 48.81
CA ARG A 329 4.26 16.22 48.71
C ARG A 329 3.80 14.89 48.11
N TRP A 330 2.63 14.40 48.49
CA TRP A 330 2.05 13.18 47.91
C TRP A 330 1.70 13.35 46.43
N LEU A 331 1.07 14.46 46.03
CA LEU A 331 0.75 14.77 44.63
C LEU A 331 2.02 14.89 43.78
N LEU A 332 3.04 15.59 44.26
CA LEU A 332 4.33 15.69 43.57
C LEU A 332 5.04 14.34 43.49
N SER A 333 4.95 13.51 44.52
CA SER A 333 5.48 12.14 44.47
C SER A 333 4.76 11.30 43.41
N LYS A 334 3.44 11.47 43.24
CA LYS A 334 2.69 10.81 42.16
C LYS A 334 3.08 11.35 40.79
N LEU A 335 3.24 12.67 40.66
CA LEU A 335 3.67 13.29 39.40
C LEU A 335 5.07 12.82 38.98
N ASN A 336 6.02 12.73 39.92
CA ASN A 336 7.37 12.24 39.67
C ASN A 336 7.43 10.73 39.35
N GLY A 337 6.37 9.99 39.66
CA GLY A 337 6.26 8.56 39.39
C GLY A 337 5.52 8.20 38.11
N LEU A 338 5.00 9.19 37.38
CA LEU A 338 4.46 9.08 36.02
C LEU A 338 5.59 9.25 35.00
#